data_AF-A0A9E8D5B9-F1
#
_entry.id   AF-A0A9E8D5B9-F1
#
_cell.length_a   1.000
_cell.length_b   1.000
_cell.length_c   1.000
_cell.angle_alpha   90.00
_cell.angle_beta   90.00
_cell.angle_gamma   90.00
#
_symmetry.space_group_name_H-M   'P 1'
#
loop_
_entity.id
_entity.type
_entity.pdbx_description
1 polymer ?
#
loop_
_entity_poly.entity_id
_entity_poly.type
_entity_poly.pdbx_seq_one_letter_code
_entity_poly.pdbx_strand_id
1 'polypeptide(L)' 'MPNKTTSYLTVWDDTVTGRDLLIALVISTPLTLGGFILTPGPAPMPLIVGLCGALLGFVINTVCLRPKRHLDTDGEA' A
#
# COMPACT_ATOMS: atom_id res chain seq x y z
N MET A 1 17.71 22.99 -13.98
CA MET A 1 17.30 21.59 -13.71
C MET A 1 15.81 21.63 -13.38
N PRO A 2 14.92 20.95 -14.10
CA PRO A 2 13.49 21.04 -13.79
C PRO A 2 13.25 20.46 -12.39
N ASN A 3 12.81 21.32 -11.48
CA ASN A 3 12.48 20.97 -10.11
C ASN A 3 11.22 20.09 -10.16
N LYS A 4 11.37 18.79 -9.90
CA LYS A 4 10.24 17.85 -9.88
C LYS A 4 9.50 18.06 -8.57
N THR A 5 8.50 18.94 -8.57
CA THR A 5 7.58 19.11 -7.44
C THR A 5 6.94 17.76 -7.12
N THR A 6 7.38 17.13 -6.03
CA THR A 6 6.84 15.84 -5.61
C THR A 6 5.50 16.11 -4.95
N SER A 7 4.41 15.78 -5.65
CA SER A 7 3.06 15.93 -5.10
C SER A 7 2.78 14.81 -4.09
N TYR A 8 2.49 15.22 -2.85
CA TYR A 8 2.08 14.35 -1.77
C TYR A 8 0.55 14.38 -1.66
N LEU A 9 -0.03 13.22 -1.34
CA LEU A 9 -1.44 13.04 -1.09
C LEU A 9 -1.62 12.66 0.38
N THR A 10 -2.50 13.36 1.08
CA THR A 10 -2.89 12.99 2.44
C THR A 10 -4.05 12.01 2.39
N VAL A 11 -3.85 10.79 2.89
CA VAL A 11 -4.86 9.73 2.90
C VAL A 11 -4.91 9.13 4.31
N TRP A 12 -6.08 9.13 4.95
CA TRP A 12 -6.25 8.60 6.32
C TRP A 12 -5.19 9.12 7.30
N ASP A 13 -4.95 10.43 7.27
CA ASP A 13 -3.96 11.12 8.13
C ASP A 13 -2.48 10.73 7.86
N ASP A 14 -2.21 9.95 6.81
CA ASP A 14 -0.87 9.63 6.34
C ASP A 14 -0.51 10.44 5.08
N THR A 15 0.74 10.87 4.97
CA THR A 15 1.24 11.66 3.84
C THR A 15 2.09 10.79 2.93
N VAL A 16 1.53 10.42 1.78
CA VAL A 16 2.15 9.47 0.85
C VAL A 16 2.31 10.08 -0.54
N THR A 17 3.28 9.61 -1.32
CA THR A 17 3.31 9.98 -2.75
C THR A 17 2.31 9.13 -3.51
N GLY A 18 1.62 9.70 -4.51
CA GLY A 18 0.66 8.95 -5.32
C GLY A 18 1.28 7.72 -6.02
N ARG A 19 2.58 7.78 -6.34
CA ARG A 19 3.34 6.64 -6.86
C ARG A 19 3.41 5.48 -5.87
N ASP A 20 3.77 5.77 -4.63
CA ASP A 20 3.93 4.74 -3.60
C ASP A 20 2.57 4.13 -3.24
N LEU A 21 1.52 4.95 -3.15
CA LEU A 21 0.15 4.49 -2.94
C LEU A 21 -0.31 3.51 -4.03
N LEU A 22 -0.08 3.85 -5.31
CA LEU A 22 -0.45 2.99 -6.43
C LEU A 22 0.32 1.67 -6.41
N ILE A 23 1.62 1.69 -6.12
CA ILE A 23 2.42 0.47 -5.98
C ILE A 23 1.86 -0.40 -4.85
N ALA A 24 1.56 0.19 -3.69
CA ALA A 24 1.01 -0.54 -2.56
C ALA A 24 -0.32 -1.22 -2.89
N LEU A 25 -1.22 -0.52 -3.59
CA LEU A 25 -2.50 -1.05 -4.02
C LEU A 25 -2.33 -2.19 -5.03
N VAL A 26 -1.45 -2.02 -6.02
CA VAL A 26 -1.18 -3.03 -7.06
C VAL A 26 -0.56 -4.30 -6.48
N ILE A 27 0.17 -4.22 -5.37
CA ILE A 27 0.69 -5.40 -4.68
C ILE A 27 -0.41 -6.09 -3.86
N SER A 28 -1.12 -5.33 -3.02
CA SER A 28 -2.09 -5.89 -2.08
C SER A 28 -3.35 -6.44 -2.76
N THR A 29 -3.83 -5.78 -3.82
CA THR A 29 -5.07 -6.16 -4.51
C THR A 29 -5.02 -7.57 -5.09
N PRO A 30 -4.03 -7.96 -5.94
CA PRO A 30 -3.97 -9.30 -6.50
C PRO A 30 -3.69 -10.37 -5.45
N LEU A 31 -2.96 -10.06 -4.37
CA LEU A 31 -2.75 -11.00 -3.26
C LEU A 31 -4.04 -11.28 -2.50
N THR A 32 -4.81 -10.22 -2.20
CA THR A 32 -6.11 -10.33 -1.53
C THR A 32 -7.13 -11.03 -2.42
N LEU A 33 -7.28 -10.57 -3.66
CA LEU A 33 -8.25 -11.08 -4.62
C LEU A 33 -7.89 -12.49 -5.08
N GLY A 34 -6.60 -12.75 -5.32
CA GLY A 34 -6.09 -14.08 -5.64
C GLY A 34 -6.33 -15.06 -4.50
N GLY A 35 -6.04 -14.67 -3.26
CA GLY A 35 -6.36 -15.48 -2.08
C GLY A 35 -7.85 -15.76 -1.95
N PHE A 36 -8.71 -14.78 -2.22
CA PHE A 36 -10.15 -14.95 -2.17
C PHE A 36 -10.69 -15.89 -3.27
N ILE A 37 -10.37 -15.63 -4.54
CA ILE A 37 -10.94 -16.35 -5.68
C ILE A 37 -10.39 -17.78 -5.79
N LEU A 38 -9.10 -17.98 -5.49
CA LEU A 38 -8.46 -19.29 -5.65
C LEU A 38 -8.75 -20.24 -4.49
N THR A 39 -9.37 -19.79 -3.40
CA THR A 39 -9.68 -20.64 -2.25
C THR A 39 -10.91 -21.49 -2.52
N PRO A 40 -10.77 -22.83 -2.61
CA PRO A 40 -11.92 -23.70 -2.67
C PRO A 40 -12.54 -23.83 -1.27
N GLY A 41 -13.85 -23.71 -1.17
CA GLY A 41 -14.58 -24.00 0.06
C GLY A 41 -15.78 -23.08 0.27
N PRO A 42 -16.73 -23.49 1.12
CA PRO A 42 -17.84 -22.63 1.49
C PRO A 42 -17.34 -21.44 2.32
N ALA A 43 -18.17 -20.40 2.41
CA ALA A 43 -17.95 -19.33 3.37
C ALA A 43 -17.78 -19.92 4.80
N PRO A 44 -16.87 -19.40 5.63
CA PRO A 44 -16.12 -18.13 5.47
C PRO A 44 -14.69 -18.28 4.92
N MET A 45 -14.29 -19.47 4.47
CA MET A 45 -12.88 -19.76 4.13
C MET A 45 -12.27 -18.80 3.08
N PRO A 46 -12.94 -18.50 1.95
CA PRO A 46 -12.40 -17.56 0.96
C PRO A 46 -12.08 -16.17 1.53
N LEU A 47 -12.91 -15.67 2.46
CA LEU A 47 -12.70 -14.37 3.09
C LEU A 47 -11.47 -14.39 4.01
N ILE A 48 -11.30 -15.46 4.79
CA ILE A 48 -10.15 -15.62 5.68
C ILE A 48 -8.86 -15.67 4.86
N VAL A 49 -8.84 -16.45 3.78
CA VAL A 49 -7.64 -16.55 2.93
C VAL A 49 -7.38 -15.25 2.18
N GLY A 50 -8.41 -14.57 1.69
CA GLY A 50 -8.27 -13.23 1.11
C GLY A 50 -7.66 -12.23 2.10
N LEU A 51 -8.10 -12.23 3.36
CA LEU A 51 -7.55 -11.38 4.41
C LEU A 51 -6.09 -11.72 4.74
N CYS A 52 -5.73 -13.00 4.80
CA CYS A 52 -4.32 -13.43 4.91
C CYS A 52 -3.49 -12.93 3.72
N GLY A 53 -4.05 -12.94 2.51
CA GLY A 53 -3.43 -12.34 1.33
C GLY A 53 -3.19 -10.84 1.47
N ALA A 54 -4.15 -10.10 2.03
CA ALA A 54 -3.98 -8.69 2.34
C ALA A 54 -2.85 -8.44 3.37
N LEU A 55 -2.77 -9.27 4.41
CA LEU A 55 -1.70 -9.21 5.41
C LEU A 55 -0.33 -9.46 4.77
N LEU A 56 -0.23 -10.44 3.88
CA LEU A 56 1.00 -10.72 3.13
C LEU A 56 1.39 -9.56 2.21
N GLY A 57 0.41 -8.96 1.51
CA GLY A 57 0.62 -7.78 0.68
C GLY A 57 1.10 -6.57 1.48
N PHE A 58 0.57 -6.39 2.69
CA PHE A 58 1.04 -5.38 3.63
C PHE A 58 2.50 -5.61 4.02
N VAL A 59 2.90 -6.83 4.40
CA VAL A 59 4.30 -7.16 4.73
C VAL A 59 5.22 -6.86 3.55
N ILE A 60 4.84 -7.27 2.33
CA ILE A 60 5.62 -6.96 1.11
C ILE A 60 5.74 -5.44 0.93
N ASN A 61 4.66 -4.70 1.09
CA ASN A 61 4.67 -3.25 1.00
C ASN A 61 5.60 -2.60 2.04
N THR A 62 5.63 -3.07 3.29
CA THR A 62 6.53 -2.51 4.32
C THR A 62 8.01 -2.70 3.98
N VAL A 63 8.35 -3.76 3.24
CA VAL A 63 9.73 -4.02 2.81
C VAL A 63 10.06 -3.22 1.54
N CYS A 64 9.13 -3.13 0.59
CA CYS A 64 9.33 -2.44 -0.69
C CYS A 64 9.27 -0.91 -0.57
N LEU A 65 8.33 -0.37 0.21
CA LEU A 65 8.15 1.06 0.42
C LEU A 65 8.97 1.46 1.65
N ARG A 66 10.23 1.82 1.45
CA ARG A 66 11.05 2.36 2.55
C ARG A 66 10.48 3.70 3.04
N PRO A 67 10.51 3.94 4.36
CA PRO A 67 10.10 5.23 4.91
C PRO A 67 11.04 6.34 4.40
N LYS A 68 10.46 7.33 3.72
CA LYS A 68 11.15 8.54 3.27
C LYS A 68 11.35 9.46 4.46
N ARG A 69 12.41 9.24 5.24
CA ARG A 69 12.74 10.04 6.44
C ARG A 69 13.32 11.43 6.16
N HIS A 70 13.28 11.89 4.91
CA HIS A 70 13.60 13.27 4.57
C HIS A 70 12.30 14.07 4.52
N LEU A 71 11.86 14.54 5.69
CA LEU A 71 10.93 15.64 5.79
C LEU A 71 11.77 16.91 5.64
N ASP A 72 11.83 17.48 4.44
CA ASP A 72 12.24 18.88 4.33
C ASP A 72 11.06 19.69 4.87
N THR A 73 11.06 19.92 6.20
CA THR A 73 10.15 20.87 6.84
C THR A 73 10.60 22.28 6.47
N ASP A 74 10.35 22.66 5.22
CA ASP A 74 10.44 24.05 4.80
C ASP A 74 9.15 24.75 5.25
N GLY A 75 9.19 25.39 6.41
CA GLY A 75 8.25 26.47 6.75
C GLY A 75 7.20 26.18 7.83
N GLU A 76 7.63 25.96 9.06
CA GLU A 76 6.95 26.65 10.17
C GLU A 76 7.64 28.01 10.32
N ALA A 77 6.88 29.06 9.98
CA ALA A 77 7.18 30.47 10.26
C ALA A 77 6.27 30.94 11.40
#